data_AF-A0A6J4Q7G9-F1
#
_entry.id   AF-A0A6J4Q7G9-F1
#
_cell.length_a   1.000
_cell.length_b   1.000
_cell.length_c   1.000
_cell.angle_alpha   90.00
_cell.angle_beta   90.00
_cell.angle_gamma   90.00
#
_symmetry.space_group_name_H-M   'P 1'
#
loop_
_entity.id
_entity.type
_entity.pdbx_description
1 polymer ?
#
loop_
_entity_poly.entity_id
_entity_poly.type
_entity_poly.pdbx_seq_one_letter_code
_entity_poly.pdbx_strand_id
1 'polypeptide(L)'
;MSVSARGRLLWYLSEVVEVVSESPRATSLYLDMPGWEGHAAGQHVDVRLTAEDGCQAQRSYSIASALEDDRLALLVERLEDGEASPYLAGELRAGDMLEVRGPIGGWFTWEARDGGPLLLVSGGSGVVPLMAMIRHETAVGSGASVCLLLSSRSREDAIFGEKIDRLAARDERLEVFHTLTRSRPEGWRGYARRIDREMIEEVAPSPEEPPSPSCAAPRRLPSRWPRS
;
A
#
# COMPACT_ATOMS: atom_id res chain seq x y z
N MET A 1 26.79 -15.09 -9.53
CA MET A 1 27.42 -14.63 -8.29
C MET A 1 27.09 -13.15 -8.15
N SER A 2 26.12 -12.80 -7.29
CA SER A 2 25.79 -11.39 -7.06
C SER A 2 26.46 -10.95 -5.77
N VAL A 3 27.28 -9.91 -5.90
CA VAL A 3 28.07 -9.31 -4.82
C VAL A 3 27.10 -8.58 -3.89
N SER A 4 27.02 -9.02 -2.64
CA SER A 4 26.41 -8.25 -1.56
C SER A 4 27.32 -7.04 -1.29
N ALA A 5 27.04 -5.92 -1.95
CA ALA A 5 27.59 -4.63 -1.56
C ALA A 5 26.81 -4.18 -0.31
N ARG A 6 27.33 -4.49 0.88
CA ARG A 6 26.94 -3.77 2.10
C ARG A 6 27.53 -2.36 2.06
N GLY A 7 27.08 -1.54 1.11
CA GLY A 7 27.31 -0.11 1.13
C GLY A 7 26.62 0.49 2.35
N ARG A 8 27.25 1.47 3.02
CA ARG A 8 26.52 2.30 3.99
C ARG A 8 25.40 2.99 3.22
N LEU A 9 24.15 2.69 3.57
CA LEU A 9 23.00 3.42 3.04
C LEU A 9 23.19 4.90 3.32
N LEU A 10 23.17 5.71 2.26
CA LEU A 10 23.31 7.16 2.34
C LEU A 10 21.97 7.80 2.72
N TRP A 11 22.06 8.95 3.39
CA TRP A 11 20.90 9.80 3.63
C TRP A 11 20.74 10.76 2.45
N TYR A 12 19.57 10.75 1.85
CA TYR A 12 19.13 11.66 0.80
C TYR A 12 18.35 12.81 1.42
N LEU A 13 18.76 14.03 1.15
CA LEU A 13 17.96 15.20 1.45
C LEU A 13 16.92 15.36 0.35
N SER A 14 15.64 15.25 0.71
CA SER A 14 14.52 15.07 -0.22
C SER A 14 13.49 16.17 0.00
N GLU A 15 12.96 16.75 -1.08
CA GLU A 15 11.91 17.76 -1.00
C GLU A 15 10.54 17.09 -1.05
N VAL A 16 9.64 17.48 -0.14
CA VAL A 16 8.23 17.13 -0.21
C VAL A 16 7.61 17.99 -1.30
N VAL A 17 7.19 17.40 -2.39
CA VAL A 17 6.62 18.14 -3.53
C VAL A 17 5.09 18.12 -3.55
N GLU A 18 4.48 17.16 -2.87
CA GLU A 18 3.02 17.05 -2.77
C GLU A 18 2.60 16.28 -1.51
N VAL A 19 1.47 16.71 -0.93
CA VAL A 19 0.86 16.08 0.25
C VAL A 19 -0.61 15.80 -0.07
N VAL A 20 -1.02 14.53 0.01
CA VAL A 20 -2.37 14.08 -0.38
C VAL A 20 -3.01 13.29 0.76
N SER A 21 -4.21 13.67 1.18
CA SER A 21 -4.99 12.87 2.14
C SER A 21 -5.56 11.63 1.44
N GLU A 22 -5.22 10.45 1.94
CA GLU A 22 -5.66 9.15 1.42
C GLU A 22 -6.76 8.52 2.29
N SER A 23 -6.88 8.96 3.53
CA SER A 23 -7.98 8.70 4.46
C SER A 23 -7.94 9.75 5.60
N PRO A 24 -8.93 9.79 6.51
CA PRO A 24 -8.91 10.70 7.66
C PRO A 24 -7.66 10.56 8.56
N ARG A 25 -6.96 9.43 8.50
CA ARG A 25 -5.78 9.14 9.31
C ARG A 25 -4.53 8.83 8.47
N ALA A 26 -4.58 8.93 7.16
CA ALA A 26 -3.46 8.57 6.30
C ALA A 26 -3.19 9.63 5.24
N THR A 27 -1.92 10.01 5.13
CA THR A 27 -1.45 11.03 4.19
C THR A 27 -0.31 10.47 3.37
N SER A 28 -0.40 10.63 2.05
CA SER A 28 0.71 10.36 1.13
C SER A 28 1.59 11.59 0.98
N LEU A 29 2.90 11.35 1.04
CA LEU A 29 3.96 12.33 0.82
C LEU A 29 4.68 11.95 -0.46
N TYR A 30 4.64 12.81 -1.47
CA TYR A 30 5.41 12.64 -2.69
C TYR A 30 6.71 13.42 -2.57
N LEU A 31 7.82 12.76 -2.82
CA LEU A 31 9.16 13.29 -2.61
C LEU A 31 9.89 13.38 -3.94
N ASP A 32 10.57 14.50 -4.16
CA ASP A 32 11.66 14.60 -5.13
C ASP A 32 12.97 14.23 -4.42
N MET A 33 13.69 13.28 -5.01
CA MET A 33 14.86 12.65 -4.40
C MET A 33 16.04 12.63 -5.38
N PRO A 34 16.77 13.75 -5.51
CA PRO A 34 17.94 13.81 -6.37
C PRO A 34 18.97 12.72 -6.03
N GLY A 35 19.37 11.94 -7.04
CA GLY A 35 20.33 10.85 -6.88
C GLY A 35 19.74 9.54 -6.36
N TRP A 36 18.41 9.43 -6.22
CA TRP A 36 17.75 8.16 -5.91
C TRP A 36 17.94 7.15 -7.06
N GLU A 37 18.51 5.99 -6.76
CA GLU A 37 18.79 4.95 -7.75
C GLU A 37 17.59 4.01 -7.99
N GLY A 38 16.47 4.24 -7.29
CA GLY A 38 15.25 3.44 -7.40
C GLY A 38 15.04 2.48 -6.22
N HIS A 39 13.94 1.74 -6.29
CA HIS A 39 13.52 0.73 -5.32
C HIS A 39 12.78 -0.41 -6.02
N ALA A 40 12.54 -1.51 -5.30
CA ALA A 40 11.61 -2.54 -5.71
C ALA A 40 10.25 -2.37 -5.00
N ALA A 41 9.16 -2.73 -5.67
CA ALA A 41 7.83 -2.71 -5.10
C ALA A 41 7.77 -3.63 -3.86
N GLY A 42 7.41 -3.06 -2.70
CA GLY A 42 7.41 -3.74 -1.41
C GLY A 42 8.59 -3.39 -0.48
N GLN A 43 9.54 -2.57 -0.93
CA GLN A 43 10.57 -2.00 -0.07
C GLN A 43 10.05 -0.81 0.76
N HIS A 44 10.85 -0.41 1.75
CA HIS A 44 10.60 0.74 2.61
C HIS A 44 11.84 1.63 2.70
N VAL A 45 11.68 2.81 3.27
CA VAL A 45 12.76 3.73 3.62
C VAL A 45 12.69 4.10 5.09
N ASP A 46 13.81 4.54 5.65
CA ASP A 46 13.83 5.25 6.92
C ASP A 46 13.72 6.75 6.66
N VAL A 47 12.83 7.42 7.38
CA VAL A 47 12.73 8.88 7.42
C VAL A 47 13.26 9.35 8.77
N ARG A 48 14.12 10.36 8.75
CA ARG A 48 14.64 11.02 9.95
C ARG A 48 14.11 12.44 10.04
N LEU A 49 13.62 12.76 11.23
CA LEU A 49 13.24 14.10 11.64
C LEU A 49 14.25 14.58 12.68
N THR A 50 14.73 15.80 12.51
CA THR A 50 15.60 16.47 13.49
C THR A 50 14.85 17.67 14.05
N ALA A 51 14.57 17.68 15.35
CA ALA A 51 13.96 18.80 16.04
C ALA A 51 14.96 19.96 16.22
N GLU A 52 14.46 21.16 16.52
CA GLU A 52 15.29 22.36 16.70
C GLU A 52 16.33 22.23 17.83
N ASP A 53 16.03 21.42 18.84
CA ASP A 53 16.94 21.09 19.95
C ASP A 53 17.98 20.03 19.60
N GLY A 54 17.96 19.52 18.36
CA GLY A 54 18.85 18.48 17.85
C GLY A 54 18.39 17.05 18.13
N CYS A 55 17.25 16.84 18.79
CA CYS A 55 16.71 15.49 18.98
C CYS A 55 16.30 14.87 17.64
N GLN A 56 16.67 13.61 17.43
CA GLN A 56 16.37 12.90 16.18
C GLN A 56 15.40 11.75 16.41
N ALA A 57 14.33 11.73 15.63
CA ALA A 57 13.42 10.60 15.52
C ALA A 57 13.58 9.95 14.15
N GLN A 58 13.74 8.63 14.12
CA GLN A 58 13.79 7.86 12.88
C GLN A 58 12.66 6.83 12.87
N ARG A 59 11.94 6.73 11.74
CA ARG A 59 10.89 5.74 11.53
C ARG A 59 10.93 5.17 10.12
N SER A 60 10.56 3.91 9.98
CA SER A 60 10.49 3.24 8.69
C SER A 60 9.10 3.40 8.08
N TYR A 61 9.04 3.73 6.79
CA TYR A 61 7.82 3.91 6.01
C TYR A 61 7.89 3.09 4.73
N SER A 62 6.85 2.29 4.47
CA SER A 62 6.72 1.55 3.21
C SER A 62 6.59 2.53 2.04
N ILE A 63 7.19 2.17 0.91
CA ILE A 63 7.06 2.94 -0.32
C ILE A 63 5.74 2.55 -0.99
N ALA A 64 4.93 3.55 -1.31
CA ALA A 64 3.63 3.42 -1.96
C ALA A 64 3.71 3.51 -3.50
N SER A 65 4.74 4.18 -4.02
CA SER A 65 4.95 4.34 -5.45
C SER A 65 5.58 3.10 -6.08
N ALA A 66 5.27 2.88 -7.35
CA ALA A 66 6.03 1.95 -8.18
C ALA A 66 7.42 2.52 -8.47
N LEU A 67 8.32 1.69 -9.00
CA LEU A 67 9.62 2.16 -9.49
C LEU A 67 9.51 2.93 -10.81
N GLU A 68 8.42 2.72 -11.55
CA GLU A 68 8.12 3.45 -12.79
C GLU A 68 7.54 4.85 -12.54
N ASP A 69 7.20 5.18 -11.29
CA ASP A 69 6.67 6.50 -10.94
C ASP A 69 7.80 7.54 -10.87
N ASP A 70 7.55 8.74 -11.39
CA ASP A 70 8.53 9.85 -11.40
C ASP A 70 8.97 10.32 -10.01
N ARG A 71 8.19 10.00 -8.96
CA ARG A 71 8.37 10.49 -7.59
C ARG A 71 8.23 9.35 -6.60
N LEU A 72 9.03 9.39 -5.53
CA LEU A 72 8.86 8.47 -4.42
C LEU A 72 7.60 8.87 -3.63
N ALA A 73 6.66 7.96 -3.43
CA ALA A 73 5.51 8.20 -2.56
C ALA A 73 5.66 7.38 -1.27
N LEU A 74 5.56 8.04 -0.13
CA LEU A 74 5.42 7.40 1.18
C LEU A 74 4.00 7.57 1.67
N LEU A 75 3.54 6.68 2.55
CA LEU A 75 2.30 6.88 3.29
C LEU A 75 2.59 6.92 4.79
N VAL A 76 2.07 7.95 5.43
CA VAL A 76 2.16 8.14 6.87
C VAL A 76 0.76 8.01 7.46
N GLU A 77 0.55 6.97 8.27
CA GLU A 77 -0.65 6.86 9.10
C GLU A 77 -0.42 7.68 10.39
N ARG A 78 -1.29 8.66 10.64
CA ARG A 78 -1.30 9.48 11.84
C ARG A 78 -1.75 8.62 13.03
N LEU A 79 -0.88 8.55 14.02
CA LEU A 79 -1.15 7.95 15.32
C LEU A 79 -1.20 9.09 16.33
N GLU A 80 -2.27 9.19 17.13
CA GLU A 80 -2.46 10.29 18.08
C GLU A 80 -1.30 10.38 19.08
N ASP A 81 -0.80 9.23 19.53
CA ASP A 81 0.34 9.12 20.45
C ASP A 81 1.69 8.91 19.74
N GLY A 82 1.77 9.19 18.43
CA GLY A 82 2.98 9.01 17.64
C GLY A 82 3.96 10.17 17.80
N GLU A 83 5.26 9.88 17.93
CA GLU A 83 6.29 10.94 18.02
C GLU A 83 6.52 11.67 16.68
N ALA A 84 6.46 10.94 15.56
CA ALA A 84 6.79 11.48 14.24
C ALA A 84 5.57 11.68 13.32
N SER A 85 4.54 10.82 13.43
CA SER A 85 3.43 10.81 12.49
C SER A 85 2.47 12.00 12.59
N PRO A 86 2.23 12.65 13.75
CA PRO A 86 1.45 13.88 13.80
C PRO A 86 2.08 15.02 12.98
N TYR A 87 3.40 15.20 13.09
CA TYR A 87 4.12 16.19 12.30
C TYR A 87 4.07 15.84 10.80
N LEU A 88 4.49 14.63 10.44
CA LEU A 88 4.57 14.19 9.05
C LEU A 88 3.22 14.17 8.32
N ALA A 89 2.13 13.78 8.99
CA ALA A 89 0.81 13.68 8.37
C ALA A 89 -0.06 14.92 8.56
N GLY A 90 0.29 15.84 9.48
CA GLY A 90 -0.54 16.98 9.87
C GLY A 90 0.09 18.35 9.61
N GLU A 91 1.40 18.48 9.76
CA GLU A 91 2.11 19.77 9.71
C GLU A 91 2.97 19.94 8.47
N LEU A 92 3.55 18.85 7.96
CA LEU A 92 4.38 18.84 6.75
C LEU A 92 3.64 19.41 5.53
N ARG A 93 4.32 20.22 4.72
CA ARG A 93 3.80 20.86 3.50
C ARG A 93 4.74 20.65 2.32
N ALA A 94 4.25 20.94 1.12
CA ALA A 94 5.10 21.01 -0.05
C ALA A 94 6.18 22.10 0.13
N GLY A 95 7.42 21.80 -0.25
CA GLY A 95 8.62 22.60 -0.03
C GLY A 95 9.42 22.22 1.23
N ASP A 96 8.86 21.41 2.14
CA ASP A 96 9.60 20.94 3.31
C ASP A 96 10.65 19.89 2.94
N MET A 97 11.74 19.84 3.69
CA MET A 97 12.83 18.89 3.47
C MET A 97 12.77 17.72 4.45
N LEU A 98 13.00 16.51 3.95
CA LEU A 98 13.11 15.29 4.74
C LEU A 98 14.42 14.56 4.46
N GLU A 99 15.01 14.00 5.50
CA GLU A 99 16.15 13.09 5.36
C GLU A 99 15.63 11.66 5.21
N VAL A 100 15.92 11.03 4.08
CA VAL A 100 15.44 9.70 3.71
C VAL A 100 16.62 8.76 3.49
N ARG A 101 16.53 7.52 3.97
CA ARG A 101 17.56 6.50 3.78
C ARG A 101 16.95 5.20 3.28
N GLY A 102 17.51 4.65 2.22
CA GLY A 102 17.08 3.38 1.64
C GLY A 102 17.60 3.17 0.22
N PRO A 103 16.97 2.28 -0.55
CA PRO A 103 15.84 1.45 -0.14
C PRO A 103 16.26 0.36 0.86
N ILE A 104 15.34 -0.08 1.71
CA ILE A 104 15.54 -1.11 2.73
C ILE A 104 14.52 -2.22 2.53
N GLY A 105 14.94 -3.47 2.74
CA GLY A 105 14.11 -4.67 2.58
C GLY A 105 14.54 -5.51 1.38
N GLY A 106 13.63 -6.33 0.86
CA GLY A 106 13.88 -7.30 -0.22
C GLY A 106 13.24 -8.67 -0.02
N TRP A 107 12.67 -8.94 1.16
CA TRP A 107 12.00 -10.22 1.46
C TRP A 107 10.51 -10.22 1.13
N PHE A 108 9.94 -9.03 0.95
CA PHE A 108 8.53 -8.79 0.66
C PHE A 108 8.40 -7.96 -0.61
N THR A 109 9.20 -8.27 -1.62
CA THR A 109 9.16 -7.62 -2.92
C THR A 109 8.51 -8.50 -3.96
N TRP A 110 7.90 -7.88 -4.96
CA TRP A 110 7.43 -8.57 -6.14
C TRP A 110 8.00 -7.90 -7.38
N GLU A 111 8.47 -8.71 -8.32
CA GLU A 111 8.95 -8.28 -9.63
C GLU A 111 8.24 -9.09 -10.71
N ALA A 112 8.08 -8.51 -11.90
CA ALA A 112 7.37 -9.16 -13.01
C ALA A 112 7.89 -10.57 -13.35
N ARG A 113 9.18 -10.83 -13.13
CA ARG A 113 9.80 -12.17 -13.37
C ARG A 113 9.33 -13.25 -12.39
N ASP A 114 8.80 -12.86 -11.23
CA ASP A 114 8.28 -13.80 -10.23
C ASP A 114 6.98 -14.45 -10.75
N GLY A 115 6.24 -13.73 -11.59
CA GLY A 115 5.04 -14.21 -12.27
C GLY A 115 3.94 -14.66 -11.32
N GLY A 116 3.03 -15.49 -11.84
CA GLY A 116 1.94 -16.11 -11.10
C GLY A 116 0.81 -15.15 -10.71
N PRO A 117 -0.34 -15.68 -10.26
CA PRO A 117 -1.39 -14.86 -9.70
C PRO A 117 -0.99 -14.34 -8.31
N LEU A 118 -1.33 -13.10 -8.02
CA LEU A 118 -1.05 -12.43 -6.76
C LEU A 118 -2.28 -12.41 -5.86
N LEU A 119 -2.14 -12.93 -4.64
CA LEU A 119 -3.08 -12.72 -3.56
C LEU A 119 -2.47 -11.73 -2.57
N LEU A 120 -2.97 -10.50 -2.60
CA LEU A 120 -2.51 -9.40 -1.77
C LEU A 120 -3.53 -9.21 -0.63
N VAL A 121 -3.09 -9.30 0.61
CA VAL A 121 -3.98 -9.22 1.79
C VAL A 121 -3.51 -8.11 2.72
N SER A 122 -4.38 -7.18 3.06
CA SER A 122 -4.04 -6.04 3.92
C SER A 122 -5.11 -5.71 4.96
N GLY A 123 -4.64 -5.19 6.10
CA GLY A 123 -5.44 -4.35 6.97
C GLY A 123 -4.74 -3.01 7.23
N GLY A 124 -5.47 -1.90 7.15
CA GLY A 124 -4.93 -0.56 7.40
C GLY A 124 -3.76 -0.19 6.49
N SER A 125 -2.70 0.41 7.05
CA SER A 125 -1.50 0.83 6.32
C SER A 125 -0.68 -0.33 5.71
N GLY A 126 -1.02 -1.59 6.00
CA GLY A 126 -0.44 -2.74 5.29
C GLY A 126 -0.69 -2.73 3.77
N VAL A 127 -1.59 -1.87 3.27
CA VAL A 127 -1.89 -1.75 1.83
C VAL A 127 -0.78 -1.02 1.06
N VAL A 128 0.09 -0.28 1.75
CA VAL A 128 1.10 0.58 1.13
C VAL A 128 2.06 -0.19 0.22
N PRO A 129 2.77 -1.25 0.68
CA PRO A 129 3.62 -2.02 -0.22
C PRO A 129 2.82 -2.72 -1.32
N LEU A 130 1.56 -3.08 -1.07
CA LEU A 130 0.69 -3.75 -2.04
C LEU A 130 0.26 -2.78 -3.16
N MET A 131 0.04 -1.50 -2.83
CA MET A 131 -0.20 -0.45 -3.82
C MET A 131 1.01 -0.30 -4.75
N ALA A 132 2.23 -0.32 -4.22
CA ALA A 132 3.44 -0.30 -5.04
C ALA A 132 3.50 -1.51 -5.99
N MET A 133 3.14 -2.71 -5.51
CA MET A 133 3.08 -3.92 -6.35
C MET A 133 2.01 -3.83 -7.44
N ILE A 134 0.81 -3.36 -7.12
CA ILE A 134 -0.29 -3.17 -8.08
C ILE A 134 0.13 -2.18 -9.16
N ARG A 135 0.67 -1.02 -8.77
CA ARG A 135 1.13 0.00 -9.73
C ARG A 135 2.27 -0.51 -10.61
N HIS A 136 3.21 -1.27 -10.04
CA HIS A 136 4.31 -1.89 -10.78
C HIS A 136 3.79 -2.92 -11.80
N GLU A 137 2.87 -3.81 -11.40
CA GLU A 137 2.25 -4.77 -12.33
C GLU A 137 1.55 -4.04 -13.48
N THR A 138 0.76 -3.01 -13.16
CA THR A 138 0.04 -2.22 -14.18
C THR A 138 0.99 -1.51 -15.13
N ALA A 139 2.12 -0.98 -14.64
CA ALA A 139 3.09 -0.26 -15.46
C ALA A 139 3.89 -1.20 -16.38
N VAL A 140 4.31 -2.36 -15.88
CA VAL A 140 5.06 -3.35 -16.67
C VAL A 140 4.14 -4.16 -17.60
N GLY A 141 2.87 -4.35 -17.20
CA GLY A 141 1.90 -5.13 -17.95
C GLY A 141 2.30 -6.60 -18.06
N SER A 142 2.77 -7.21 -16.96
CA SER A 142 3.23 -8.61 -16.97
C SER A 142 2.11 -9.61 -17.27
N GLY A 143 0.85 -9.19 -17.08
CA GLY A 143 -0.33 -10.01 -17.30
C GLY A 143 -0.69 -10.87 -16.09
N ALA A 144 -0.11 -10.60 -14.93
CA ALA A 144 -0.44 -11.29 -13.69
C ALA A 144 -1.87 -10.95 -13.25
N SER A 145 -2.65 -11.96 -12.86
CA SER A 145 -3.92 -11.74 -12.17
C SER A 145 -3.65 -11.28 -10.75
N VAL A 146 -4.28 -10.21 -10.29
CA VAL A 146 -4.08 -9.64 -8.96
C VAL A 146 -5.41 -9.63 -8.21
N CYS A 147 -5.47 -10.32 -7.07
CA CYS A 147 -6.57 -10.25 -6.13
C CYS A 147 -6.12 -9.51 -4.87
N LEU A 148 -6.75 -8.38 -4.56
CA LEU A 148 -6.54 -7.61 -3.34
C LEU A 148 -7.71 -7.81 -2.36
N LEU A 149 -7.42 -8.33 -1.17
CA LEU A 149 -8.33 -8.33 -0.03
C LEU A 149 -7.96 -7.23 0.96
N LEU A 150 -8.78 -6.18 1.02
CA LEU A 150 -8.56 -4.98 1.84
C LEU A 150 -9.50 -4.94 3.04
N SER A 151 -8.92 -4.98 4.24
CA SER A 151 -9.65 -4.82 5.51
C SER A 151 -9.51 -3.41 6.07
N SER A 152 -10.64 -2.78 6.33
CA SER A 152 -10.70 -1.48 7.02
C SER A 152 -11.80 -1.45 8.07
N ARG A 153 -11.83 -0.39 8.88
CA ARG A 153 -12.85 -0.21 9.92
C ARG A 153 -14.17 0.26 9.31
N SER A 154 -14.07 1.17 8.35
CA SER A 154 -15.16 1.78 7.60
C SER A 154 -14.69 2.05 6.18
N ARG A 155 -15.60 2.45 5.29
CA ARG A 155 -15.24 2.83 3.92
C ARG A 155 -14.32 4.05 3.90
N GLU A 156 -14.52 5.01 4.80
CA GLU A 156 -13.68 6.21 4.92
C GLU A 156 -12.27 5.89 5.43
N ASP A 157 -12.13 4.84 6.26
CA ASP A 157 -10.83 4.36 6.74
C ASP A 157 -10.04 3.55 5.68
N ALA A 158 -10.62 3.27 4.50
CA ALA A 158 -9.95 2.51 3.46
C ALA A 158 -8.87 3.37 2.77
N ILE A 159 -7.62 3.19 3.21
CA ILE A 159 -6.45 3.86 2.63
C ILE A 159 -6.37 3.52 1.13
N PHE A 160 -6.26 4.56 0.29
CA PHE A 160 -6.32 4.47 -1.18
C PHE A 160 -7.63 3.92 -1.76
N GLY A 161 -8.71 3.80 -0.97
CA GLY A 161 -9.91 3.06 -1.37
C GLY A 161 -10.48 3.47 -2.73
N GLU A 162 -10.63 4.78 -2.98
CA GLU A 162 -11.10 5.27 -4.28
C GLU A 162 -10.10 5.05 -5.42
N LYS A 163 -8.79 5.17 -5.14
CA LYS A 163 -7.75 4.96 -6.15
C LYS A 163 -7.70 3.50 -6.59
N ILE A 164 -7.77 2.59 -5.63
CA ILE A 164 -7.84 1.14 -5.86
C ILE A 164 -9.08 0.80 -6.69
N ASP A 165 -10.25 1.33 -6.33
CA ASP A 165 -11.49 1.04 -7.09
C ASP A 165 -11.41 1.56 -8.53
N ARG A 166 -10.76 2.72 -8.75
CA ARG A 166 -10.52 3.26 -10.10
C ARG A 166 -9.52 2.41 -10.90
N LEU A 167 -8.51 1.83 -10.26
CA LEU A 167 -7.56 0.93 -10.91
C LEU A 167 -8.29 -0.37 -11.32
N ALA A 168 -9.04 -0.98 -10.41
CA ALA A 168 -9.82 -2.19 -10.68
C ALA A 168 -10.87 -1.99 -11.78
N ALA A 169 -11.47 -0.79 -11.87
CA ALA A 169 -12.40 -0.47 -12.96
C ALA A 169 -11.74 -0.36 -14.35
N ARG A 170 -10.41 -0.26 -14.41
CA ARG A 170 -9.63 -0.10 -15.66
C ARG A 170 -8.85 -1.35 -16.05
N ASP A 171 -8.58 -2.24 -15.09
CA ASP A 171 -7.88 -3.49 -15.34
C ASP A 171 -8.71 -4.67 -14.84
N GLU A 172 -9.23 -5.47 -15.77
CA GLU A 172 -10.01 -6.67 -15.49
C GLU A 172 -9.19 -7.76 -14.77
N ARG A 173 -7.87 -7.65 -14.75
CA ARG A 173 -6.97 -8.55 -14.00
C ARG A 173 -6.85 -8.17 -12.53
N LEU A 174 -7.25 -6.95 -12.14
CA LEU A 174 -7.23 -6.50 -10.75
C LEU A 174 -8.61 -6.66 -10.11
N GLU A 175 -8.75 -7.70 -9.31
CA GLU A 175 -9.93 -7.96 -8.51
C GLU A 175 -9.74 -7.44 -7.08
N VAL A 176 -10.75 -6.74 -6.54
CA VAL A 176 -10.66 -6.10 -5.22
C VAL A 176 -11.85 -6.48 -4.36
N PHE A 177 -11.55 -7.08 -3.20
CA PHE A 177 -12.51 -7.41 -2.16
C PHE A 177 -12.27 -6.51 -0.95
N HIS A 178 -13.30 -5.78 -0.55
CA HIS A 178 -13.28 -4.98 0.67
C HIS A 178 -13.99 -5.72 1.81
N THR A 179 -13.41 -5.68 3.01
CA THR A 179 -14.11 -6.07 4.25
C THR A 179 -14.10 -4.94 5.28
N LEU A 180 -15.29 -4.59 5.79
CA LEU A 180 -15.47 -3.52 6.77
C LEU A 180 -15.80 -4.09 8.16
N THR A 181 -14.96 -3.78 9.14
CA THR A 181 -15.01 -4.43 10.47
C THR A 181 -15.83 -3.68 11.53
N ARG A 182 -16.26 -2.43 11.28
CA ARG A 182 -16.99 -1.61 12.27
C ARG A 182 -18.24 -0.94 11.72
N SER A 183 -18.12 -0.13 10.69
CA SER A 183 -19.25 0.58 10.08
C SER A 183 -19.28 0.36 8.57
N ARG A 184 -20.49 0.40 8.00
CA ARG A 184 -20.75 0.11 6.60
C ARG A 184 -21.69 1.18 6.05
N PRO A 185 -21.45 1.68 4.84
CA PRO A 185 -22.42 2.55 4.18
C PRO A 185 -23.70 1.75 3.86
N GLU A 186 -24.80 2.46 3.64
CA GLU A 186 -26.03 1.84 3.16
C GLU A 186 -25.80 1.13 1.83
N GLY A 187 -26.39 -0.06 1.66
CA GLY A 187 -26.23 -0.85 0.45
C GLY A 187 -24.87 -1.55 0.29
N TRP A 188 -24.03 -1.60 1.34
CA TRP A 188 -22.75 -2.31 1.31
C TRP A 188 -22.89 -3.79 0.89
N ARG A 189 -22.16 -4.17 -0.16
CA ARG A 189 -22.17 -5.54 -0.72
C ARG A 189 -20.89 -6.33 -0.48
N GLY A 190 -19.84 -5.68 0.03
CA GLY A 190 -18.60 -6.35 0.39
C GLY A 190 -18.72 -7.15 1.69
N TYR A 191 -17.59 -7.69 2.13
CA TYR A 191 -17.51 -8.42 3.38
C TYR A 191 -17.68 -7.49 4.61
N ALA A 192 -18.08 -8.09 5.73
CA ALA A 192 -18.37 -7.38 6.98
C ALA A 192 -17.79 -8.09 8.22
N ARG A 193 -16.68 -8.82 8.03
CA ARG A 193 -16.02 -9.62 9.08
C ARG A 193 -14.51 -9.39 9.07
N ARG A 194 -13.82 -9.78 10.13
CA ARG A 194 -12.35 -9.82 10.08
C ARG A 194 -11.92 -10.89 9.07
N ILE A 195 -10.77 -10.68 8.44
CA ILE A 195 -10.19 -11.65 7.52
C ILE A 195 -9.91 -12.94 8.30
N ASP A 196 -10.38 -14.05 7.74
CA ASP A 196 -10.14 -15.41 8.22
C ASP A 196 -9.76 -16.32 7.04
N ARG A 197 -9.45 -17.58 7.36
CA ARG A 197 -9.06 -18.58 6.36
C ARG A 197 -10.12 -18.78 5.29
N GLU A 198 -11.39 -18.87 5.69
CA GLU A 198 -12.50 -19.13 4.76
C GLU A 198 -12.62 -17.99 3.74
N MET A 199 -12.54 -16.73 4.19
CA MET A 199 -12.55 -15.59 3.27
C MET A 199 -11.36 -15.62 2.30
N ILE A 200 -10.17 -15.98 2.76
CA ILE A 200 -9.00 -16.11 1.89
C ILE A 200 -9.24 -17.18 0.82
N GLU A 201 -9.79 -18.33 1.20
CA GLU A 201 -10.12 -19.43 0.28
C GLU A 201 -11.23 -19.04 -0.72
N GLU A 202 -12.19 -18.20 -0.32
CA GLU A 202 -13.25 -17.68 -1.21
C GLU A 202 -12.73 -16.76 -2.31
N VAL A 203 -11.70 -15.94 -2.01
CA VAL A 203 -11.19 -14.90 -2.92
C VAL A 203 -9.90 -15.30 -3.64
N ALA A 204 -9.17 -16.31 -3.15
CA ALA A 204 -7.87 -16.67 -3.70
C ALA A 204 -7.99 -17.00 -5.20
N PRO A 205 -7.10 -16.44 -6.04
CA PRO A 205 -7.08 -16.77 -7.46
C PRO A 205 -6.77 -18.27 -7.61
N SER A 206 -7.50 -18.95 -8.50
CA SER A 206 -7.23 -20.36 -8.77
C SER A 206 -5.84 -20.49 -9.42
N PRO A 207 -5.00 -21.44 -8.99
CA PRO A 207 -3.64 -21.60 -9.51
C PRO A 207 -3.59 -22.00 -10.99
N GLU A 208 -4.73 -22.37 -11.58
CA GLU A 208 -4.85 -22.87 -12.96
C GLU A 208 -5.70 -21.97 -13.89
N GLU A 209 -6.33 -20.90 -13.40
CA GLU A 209 -7.25 -20.08 -14.23
C GLU A 209 -6.59 -18.77 -14.72
N PRO A 210 -6.66 -18.45 -16.02
CA PRO A 210 -6.39 -17.08 -16.50
C PRO A 210 -7.40 -16.09 -15.88
N PRO A 211 -7.08 -14.79 -15.81
CA PRO A 211 -7.94 -13.79 -15.19
C PRO A 211 -9.35 -13.88 -15.79
N SER A 212 -10.33 -14.17 -14.95
CA SER A 212 -11.72 -14.32 -15.37
C SER A 212 -12.41 -12.95 -15.22
N PRO A 213 -13.02 -12.40 -16.29
CA PRO A 213 -13.59 -11.04 -16.28
C PRO A 213 -14.89 -10.91 -15.46
N SER A 214 -15.30 -11.94 -14.71
CA SER A 214 -16.49 -11.86 -13.86
C SER A 214 -16.33 -12.69 -12.57
N CYS A 215 -15.81 -12.10 -11.51
CA CYS A 215 -16.02 -12.59 -10.14
C CYS A 215 -16.31 -11.44 -9.15
N ALA A 216 -16.97 -10.35 -9.59
CA ALA A 216 -17.47 -9.30 -8.69
C ALA A 216 -18.58 -9.77 -7.70
N ALA A 217 -18.89 -11.06 -7.65
CA ALA A 217 -19.62 -11.68 -6.57
C ALA A 217 -18.67 -12.68 -5.87
N PRO A 218 -18.48 -12.59 -4.54
CA PRO A 218 -17.72 -13.59 -3.80
C PRO A 218 -18.22 -14.99 -4.20
N ARG A 219 -17.28 -15.91 -4.50
CA ARG A 219 -17.59 -17.31 -4.82
C ARG A 219 -18.26 -17.94 -3.59
N ARG A 220 -19.59 -17.80 -3.52
CA ARG A 220 -20.50 -18.18 -2.43
C ARG A 220 -20.35 -17.33 -1.17
N LEU A 221 -21.24 -16.34 -0.99
CA LEU A 221 -21.64 -15.96 0.37
C LEU A 221 -22.37 -17.15 1.01
N PRO A 222 -21.95 -17.68 2.17
CA PRO A 222 -22.75 -18.65 2.89
C PRO A 222 -24.08 -17.99 3.25
N SER A 223 -25.17 -18.53 2.70
CA SER A 223 -26.54 -18.16 3.04
C SER A 223 -26.86 -18.65 4.45
N ARG A 224 -26.44 -17.92 5.49
CA ARG A 224 -26.94 -18.09 6.88
C ARG A 224 -26.48 -16.94 7.77
N TRP A 225 -27.39 -16.00 8.01
CA TRP A 225 -27.33 -15.08 9.13
C TRP A 225 -27.98 -15.74 10.36
N PRO A 226 -27.33 -15.82 11.54
CA PRO A 226 -28.06 -15.86 12.78
C PRO A 226 -28.43 -14.43 13.17
N ARG A 227 -29.74 -14.17 13.28
CA ARG A 227 -30.23 -13.04 14.07
C ARG A 227 -30.11 -13.42 15.54
N SER A 228 -29.32 -12.66 16.29
CA SER A 228 -29.50 -12.42 17.74
C SER A 228 -28.53 -11.33 18.17
#